data_AF-A0A382G1C2-F1
#
_entry.id   AF-A0A382G1C2-F1
#
_cell.length_a   1.000
_cell.length_b   1.000
_cell.length_c   1.000
_cell.angle_alpha   90.00
_cell.angle_beta   90.00
_cell.angle_gamma   90.00
#
_symmetry.space_group_name_H-M   'P 1'
#
loop_
_entity.id
_entity.type
_entity.pdbx_description
1 polymer ?
#
loop_
_entity_poly.entity_id
_entity_poly.type
_entity_poly.pdbx_seq_one_letter_code
_entity_poly.pdbx_strand_id
1 'polypeptide(L)'
;MTNRNFKVVDGEKSYMLRIAGEGTEEYIDRHAEEIAARISADVGVNAEILHFNTSNGVQLTRFIEGALTMNAEGFKRPGTAGRAALALRDVHRCGDKFSCEFNIFNMMDEYLG
;
A
#
# COMPACT_ATOMS: atom_id res chain seq x y z
N MET A 1 -4.15 1.41 12.26
CA MET A 1 -3.98 2.16 11.00
C MET A 1 -3.88 3.63 11.34
N THR A 2 -2.73 4.25 11.04
CA THR A 2 -2.39 5.62 11.49
C THR A 2 -2.37 6.65 10.35
N ASN A 3 -2.52 6.22 9.08
CA ASN A 3 -2.47 7.12 7.93
C ASN A 3 -3.75 7.95 7.79
N ARG A 4 -3.59 9.22 7.41
CA ARG A 4 -4.69 10.10 7.02
C ARG A 4 -4.83 10.10 5.51
N ASN A 5 -6.03 9.79 5.02
CA ASN A 5 -6.33 9.54 3.62
C ASN A 5 -7.39 10.54 3.13
N PHE A 6 -7.08 11.30 2.08
CA PHE A 6 -8.00 12.27 1.46
C PHE A 6 -8.20 11.99 -0.04
N LYS A 7 -9.46 11.99 -0.50
CA LYS A 7 -9.77 12.11 -1.94
C LYS A 7 -9.57 13.58 -2.34
N VAL A 8 -8.76 13.82 -3.36
CA VAL A 8 -8.53 15.15 -3.94
C VAL A 8 -9.13 15.18 -5.34
N VAL A 9 -9.91 16.22 -5.65
CA VAL A 9 -10.58 16.37 -6.95
C VAL A 9 -10.05 17.64 -7.61
N ASP A 10 -9.63 17.51 -8.87
CA ASP A 10 -9.17 18.61 -9.72
C ASP A 10 -9.85 18.48 -11.10
N GLY A 11 -10.91 19.27 -11.29
CA GLY A 11 -11.80 19.13 -12.45
C GLY A 11 -12.42 17.73 -12.51
N GLU A 12 -12.21 17.04 -13.62
CA GLU A 12 -12.70 15.66 -13.85
C GLU A 12 -11.77 14.58 -13.31
N LYS A 13 -10.61 14.95 -12.75
CA LYS A 13 -9.61 14.00 -12.24
C LYS A 13 -9.74 13.85 -10.74
N SER A 14 -9.69 12.60 -10.28
CA SER A 14 -9.66 12.25 -8.86
C SER A 14 -8.33 11.59 -8.48
N TYR A 15 -7.84 11.96 -7.30
CA TYR A 15 -6.60 11.46 -6.71
C TYR A 15 -6.82 11.01 -5.26
N MET A 16 -5.88 10.21 -4.78
CA MET A 16 -5.83 9.73 -3.40
C MET A 16 -4.54 10.23 -2.75
N LEU A 17 -4.68 11.16 -1.80
CA LEU A 17 -3.57 11.68 -0.99
C LEU A 17 -3.48 10.93 0.35
N ARG A 18 -2.37 10.26 0.58
CA ARG A 18 -2.01 9.59 1.83
C ARG A 18 -0.96 10.42 2.55
N ILE A 19 -1.25 10.82 3.78
CA ILE A 19 -0.30 11.39 4.72
C ILE A 19 0.02 10.31 5.75
N ALA A 20 1.31 10.03 5.94
CA ALA A 20 1.77 9.06 6.91
C ALA A 20 1.34 9.46 8.33
N GLY A 21 1.04 8.47 9.17
CA GLY A 21 0.66 8.72 10.56
C GLY A 21 1.81 9.25 11.40
N GLU A 22 1.51 10.15 12.34
CA GLU A 22 2.48 10.65 13.31
C GLU A 22 3.11 9.49 14.11
N GLY A 23 4.40 9.59 14.41
CA GLY A 23 5.15 8.59 15.17
C GLY A 23 5.53 7.32 14.39
N THR A 24 5.22 7.24 13.09
CA THR A 24 5.64 6.10 12.24
C THR A 24 7.01 6.28 11.58
N GLU A 25 7.67 7.41 11.85
CA GLU A 25 8.95 7.80 11.24
C GLU A 25 10.14 6.96 11.77
N GLU A 26 10.08 6.49 13.02
CA GLU A 26 11.19 5.78 13.66
C GLU A 26 11.30 4.30 13.25
N TYR A 27 10.23 3.69 12.72
CA TYR A 27 10.19 2.24 12.43
C TYR A 27 9.84 1.90 10.98
N ILE A 28 9.43 2.87 10.15
CA ILE A 28 9.08 2.62 8.75
C ILE A 28 10.14 3.19 7.81
N ASP A 29 10.80 2.30 7.07
CA ASP A 29 11.67 2.66 5.96
C ASP A 29 10.83 3.17 4.76
N ARG A 30 10.84 4.50 4.56
CA ARG A 30 10.10 5.17 3.48
C ARG A 30 10.67 4.92 2.09
N HIS A 31 11.97 4.65 1.98
CA HIS A 31 12.55 4.25 0.71
C HIS A 31 12.07 2.86 0.32
N ALA A 32 11.99 1.95 1.29
CA ALA A 32 11.42 0.64 1.05
C ALA A 32 9.93 0.68 0.71
N GLU A 33 9.15 1.55 1.37
CA GLU A 33 7.75 1.77 1.00
C GLU A 33 7.59 2.27 -0.44
N GLU A 34 8.41 3.22 -0.88
CA GLU A 34 8.35 3.73 -2.26
C GLU A 34 8.61 2.61 -3.27
N ILE A 35 9.67 1.82 -3.05
CA ILE A 35 10.05 0.72 -3.95
C ILE A 35 8.91 -0.31 -4.03
N ALA A 36 8.38 -0.73 -2.89
CA ALA A 36 7.27 -1.68 -2.83
C ALA A 36 6.00 -1.13 -3.50
N ALA A 37 5.69 0.15 -3.29
CA ALA A 37 4.52 0.81 -3.86
C ALA A 37 4.59 0.90 -5.39
N ARG A 38 5.77 1.19 -5.93
CA ARG A 38 6.03 1.27 -7.38
C ARG A 38 5.97 -0.10 -8.05
N ILE A 39 6.69 -1.10 -7.52
CA ILE A 39 6.63 -2.47 -8.03
C ILE A 39 5.18 -2.99 -8.04
N SER A 40 4.43 -2.77 -6.95
CA SER A 40 3.04 -3.20 -6.87
C SER A 40 2.14 -2.49 -7.90
N ALA A 41 2.44 -1.24 -8.25
CA ALA A 41 1.71 -0.50 -9.28
C ALA A 41 2.04 -1.02 -10.69
N ASP A 42 3.31 -1.32 -10.95
CA ASP A 42 3.77 -1.87 -12.24
C ASP A 42 3.17 -3.25 -12.52
N VAL A 43 2.97 -4.07 -11.48
CA VAL A 43 2.30 -5.38 -11.56
C VAL A 43 0.77 -5.25 -11.64
N GLY A 44 0.22 -4.04 -11.49
CA GLY A 44 -1.21 -3.75 -11.58
C GLY A 44 -2.02 -4.11 -10.31
N VAL A 45 -1.35 -4.27 -9.18
CA VAL A 45 -1.96 -4.61 -7.88
C VAL A 45 -2.14 -3.38 -6.97
N ASN A 46 -1.45 -2.29 -7.29
CA ASN A 46 -1.61 -0.98 -6.65
C ASN A 46 -2.10 0.06 -7.65
N ALA A 47 -2.68 1.15 -7.15
CA ALA A 47 -3.00 2.31 -7.98
C ALA A 47 -1.70 2.95 -8.51
N GLU A 48 -1.79 3.60 -9.68
CA GLU A 48 -0.70 4.36 -10.27
C GLU A 48 -0.14 5.39 -9.26
N ILE A 49 1.16 5.29 -8.94
CA ILE A 49 1.87 6.22 -8.08
C ILE A 49 2.26 7.47 -8.88
N LEU A 50 1.64 8.60 -8.55
CA LEU A 50 1.95 9.88 -9.19
C LEU A 50 3.06 10.63 -8.47
N HIS A 51 3.11 10.49 -7.14
CA HIS A 51 4.13 11.08 -6.30
C HIS A 51 4.33 10.25 -5.03
N PHE A 52 5.58 10.16 -4.59
CA PHE A 52 5.96 9.61 -3.29
C PHE A 52 7.09 10.47 -2.73
N ASN A 53 6.96 10.92 -1.50
CA ASN A 53 8.00 11.65 -0.79
C ASN A 53 8.59 10.75 0.29
N THR A 54 9.83 10.29 0.09
CA THR A 54 10.50 9.42 1.05
C THR A 54 10.92 10.13 2.33
N SER A 55 10.97 11.46 2.37
CA SER A 55 11.35 12.19 3.58
C SER A 55 10.23 12.20 4.63
N ASN A 56 8.97 12.03 4.23
CA ASN A 56 7.82 12.14 5.14
C ASN A 56 6.68 11.14 4.84
N GLY A 57 6.85 10.26 3.85
CA GLY A 57 5.86 9.23 3.49
C GLY A 57 4.60 9.73 2.81
N VAL A 58 4.53 11.01 2.42
CA VAL A 58 3.41 11.56 1.64
C VAL A 58 3.37 10.86 0.28
N GLN A 59 2.19 10.36 -0.08
CA GLN A 59 1.97 9.64 -1.32
C GLN A 59 0.70 10.16 -2.02
N LEU A 60 0.80 10.34 -3.34
CA LEU A 60 -0.33 10.68 -4.21
C LEU A 60 -0.48 9.60 -5.27
N THR A 61 -1.68 9.04 -5.40
CA THR A 61 -2.01 8.07 -6.44
C THR A 61 -3.22 8.51 -7.24
N ARG A 62 -3.47 7.84 -8.37
CA ARG A 62 -4.81 7.88 -8.99
C ARG A 62 -5.86 7.37 -8.00
N PHE A 63 -7.02 8.01 -7.99
CA PHE A 63 -8.18 7.48 -7.28
C PHE A 63 -8.87 6.42 -8.15
N ILE A 64 -9.21 5.27 -7.57
CA ILE A 64 -9.94 4.21 -8.27
C ILE A 64 -11.44 4.44 -8.08
N GLU A 65 -12.11 4.94 -9.12
CA GLU A 65 -13.55 5.18 -9.08
C GLU A 65 -14.33 3.86 -9.00
N GLY A 66 -15.41 3.86 -8.22
CA GLY A 66 -16.27 2.68 -8.03
C GLY A 66 -15.62 1.53 -7.24
N ALA A 67 -14.41 1.70 -6.72
CA ALA A 67 -13.79 0.70 -5.86
C ALA A 67 -14.55 0.56 -4.53
N LEU A 68 -14.72 -0.69 -4.10
CA LEU A 68 -15.25 -1.01 -2.79
C LEU A 68 -14.09 -1.34 -1.85
N THR A 69 -13.88 -0.52 -0.83
CA THR A 69 -12.93 -0.84 0.25
C THR A 69 -13.37 -2.13 0.93
N MET A 70 -12.48 -3.12 0.93
CA MET A 70 -12.79 -4.44 1.46
C MET A 70 -12.91 -4.40 2.98
N ASN A 71 -13.83 -5.19 3.51
CA ASN A 71 -13.96 -5.48 4.93
C ASN A 71 -14.28 -6.98 5.12
N ALA A 72 -14.41 -7.43 6.36
CA ALA A 72 -14.63 -8.85 6.67
C ALA A 72 -15.88 -9.43 5.96
N GLU A 73 -16.99 -8.69 5.91
CA GLU A 73 -18.22 -9.13 5.24
C GLU A 73 -18.09 -9.09 3.71
N GLY A 74 -17.41 -8.09 3.15
CA GLY A 74 -17.09 -8.02 1.73
C GLY A 74 -16.26 -9.22 1.28
N PHE A 75 -15.33 -9.67 2.12
CA PHE A 75 -14.44 -10.79 1.81
C PHE A 75 -15.14 -12.15 1.81
N LYS A 76 -16.30 -12.27 2.47
CA LYS A 76 -17.13 -13.49 2.44
C LYS A 76 -17.94 -13.63 1.15
N ARG A 77 -18.10 -12.55 0.36
CA ARG A 77 -18.88 -12.60 -0.88
C ARG A 77 -18.23 -13.56 -1.88
N PRO A 78 -19.00 -14.35 -2.65
CA PRO A 78 -18.45 -15.27 -3.63
C PRO A 78 -17.45 -14.60 -4.58
N GLY A 79 -16.28 -15.23 -4.74
CA GLY A 79 -15.24 -14.80 -5.67
C GLY A 79 -14.32 -13.66 -5.21
N THR A 80 -14.58 -12.98 -4.08
CA THR A 80 -13.68 -11.90 -3.60
C THR A 80 -12.34 -12.46 -3.11
N ALA A 81 -12.36 -13.52 -2.31
CA ALA A 81 -11.15 -14.21 -1.87
C ALA A 81 -10.31 -14.74 -3.05
N GLY A 82 -10.96 -15.28 -4.09
CA GLY A 82 -10.29 -15.71 -5.32
C GLY A 82 -9.57 -14.57 -6.03
N ARG A 83 -10.19 -13.39 -6.15
CA ARG A 83 -9.55 -12.20 -6.72
C ARG A 83 -8.37 -11.71 -5.89
N ALA A 84 -8.48 -11.74 -4.56
CA ALA A 84 -7.36 -11.40 -3.68
C ALA A 84 -6.18 -12.38 -3.86
N ALA A 85 -6.46 -13.68 -3.99
CA ALA A 85 -5.42 -14.69 -4.25
C ALA A 85 -4.71 -14.46 -5.59
N LEU A 86 -5.42 -14.03 -6.63
CA LEU A 86 -4.83 -13.68 -7.92
C LEU A 86 -3.90 -12.46 -7.79
N ALA A 87 -4.34 -11.39 -7.13
CA ALA A 87 -3.50 -10.21 -6.90
C ALA A 87 -2.22 -10.56 -6.12
N LEU A 88 -2.34 -11.36 -5.05
CA LEU A 88 -1.19 -11.87 -4.30
C LEU A 88 -0.25 -12.71 -5.17
N ARG A 89 -0.80 -13.60 -5.99
CA ARG A 89 -0.02 -14.44 -6.91
C ARG A 89 0.78 -13.59 -7.89
N ASP A 90 0.19 -12.53 -8.42
CA ASP A 90 0.83 -11.68 -9.42
C ASP A 90 2.03 -10.93 -8.79
N VAL A 91 1.89 -10.41 -7.56
CA VAL A 91 3.03 -9.87 -6.79
C VAL A 91 4.09 -10.94 -6.52
N HIS A 92 3.71 -12.14 -6.05
CA HIS A 92 4.68 -13.21 -5.77
C HIS A 92 5.43 -13.73 -7.00
N ARG A 93 4.90 -13.49 -8.21
CA ARG A 93 5.49 -13.96 -9.47
C ARG A 93 6.18 -12.88 -10.29
N CYS A 94 6.10 -11.62 -9.90
CA CYS A 94 6.69 -10.53 -10.69
C CYS A 94 8.22 -10.63 -10.79
N GLY A 95 8.87 -11.27 -9.81
CA GLY A 95 10.33 -11.46 -9.80
C GLY A 95 11.12 -10.24 -9.34
N ASP A 96 10.47 -9.09 -9.18
CA ASP A 96 11.05 -7.90 -8.59
C ASP A 96 11.30 -8.08 -7.09
N LYS A 97 12.33 -7.40 -6.60
CA LYS A 97 12.74 -7.49 -5.19
C LYS A 97 12.26 -6.26 -4.44
N PHE A 98 11.51 -6.50 -3.38
CA PHE A 98 11.35 -5.49 -2.33
C PHE A 98 12.67 -5.29 -1.61
N SER A 99 12.91 -4.06 -1.16
CA SER A 99 14.14 -3.70 -0.45
C SER A 99 14.07 -3.96 1.06
N CYS A 100 12.90 -4.30 1.59
CA CYS A 100 12.73 -4.69 2.98
C CYS A 100 12.84 -6.20 3.18
N GLU A 101 13.39 -6.60 4.32
CA GLU A 101 13.36 -7.97 4.81
C GLU A 101 12.30 -8.07 5.90
N PHE A 102 11.36 -9.00 5.75
CA PHE A 102 10.41 -9.33 6.80
C PHE A 102 10.98 -10.45 7.66
N ASN A 103 11.48 -10.12 8.85
CA ASN A 103 11.97 -11.10 9.82
C ASN A 103 11.11 -11.07 11.10
N ILE A 104 10.29 -12.11 11.27
CA ILE A 104 9.36 -12.20 12.39
C ILE A 104 10.05 -12.26 13.75
N PHE A 105 11.26 -12.84 13.84
CA PHE A 105 11.99 -12.94 15.11
C PHE A 105 12.49 -11.57 15.57
N ASN A 106 13.06 -10.78 14.66
CA ASN A 106 13.50 -9.41 14.97
C ASN A 106 12.33 -8.54 15.45
N MET A 107 11.17 -8.63 14.77
CA MET A 107 9.99 -7.89 15.22
C MET A 107 9.52 -8.35 16.60
N MET A 108 9.53 -9.66 16.90
CA MET A 108 9.17 -10.15 18.23
C MET A 108 10.07 -9.57 19.33
N ASP A 109 11.38 -9.49 19.07
CA ASP A 109 12.33 -8.92 20.01
C ASP A 109 12.11 -7.41 20.21
N GLU A 110 11.86 -6.64 19.13
CA GLU A 110 11.54 -5.21 19.20
C GLU A 110 10.25 -4.91 19.99
N TYR A 111 9.26 -5.81 19.95
CA TYR A 111 8.02 -5.66 20.72
C TYR A 111 8.13 -6.05 22.20
N LEU A 112 9.11 -6.89 22.55
CA LEU A 112 9.30 -7.43 23.90
C LEU A 112 10.40 -6.72 24.69
N GLY A 113 11.26 -5.94 24.02
CA GLY A 113 12.28 -5.07 24.62
C GLY A 113 11.74 -3.76 25.13
#